data_AF-A0A1X1Q5F4-F1
#
_entry.id   AF-A0A1X1Q5F4-F1
#
_cell.length_a   1.000
_cell.length_b   1.000
_cell.length_c   1.000
_cell.angle_alpha   90.00
_cell.angle_beta   90.00
_cell.angle_gamma   90.00
#
_symmetry.space_group_name_H-M   'P 1'
#
loop_
_entity.id
_entity.type
_entity.pdbx_description
1 polymer ?
#
loop_
_entity_poly.entity_id
_entity_poly.type
_entity_poly.pdbx_seq_one_letter_code
_entity_poly.pdbx_strand_id
1 'polypeptide(L)'
;MNKQYKEAVNDAKSKLVDYGKRHVTDENNIDEWDALEKKYFTSEEISESDLRVALISELIAARNEKGITQKQLEELSGVKQPVIARMERGSANSTLATVLKVLAPLGKTLRVVPIER
;
A
#
# COMPACT_ATOMS: atom_id res chain seq x y z
N MET A 1 -29.91 14.80 5.67
CA MET A 1 -28.44 14.81 5.44
C MET A 1 -27.97 16.26 5.51
N ASN A 2 -27.14 16.60 6.50
CA ASN A 2 -26.80 17.99 6.90
C ASN A 2 -26.09 18.76 5.76
N LYS A 3 -26.43 20.05 5.56
CA LYS A 3 -25.88 20.93 4.53
C LYS A 3 -24.34 21.00 4.59
N GLN A 4 -23.80 21.04 5.81
CA GLN A 4 -22.36 20.97 6.08
C GLN A 4 -21.68 19.71 5.53
N TYR A 5 -22.36 18.57 5.53
CA TYR A 5 -21.81 17.32 5.00
C TYR A 5 -21.70 17.35 3.48
N LYS A 6 -22.71 17.91 2.80
CA LYS A 6 -22.69 18.06 1.34
C LYS A 6 -21.60 19.03 0.88
N GLU A 7 -21.39 20.11 1.63
CA GLU A 7 -20.34 21.11 1.38
C GLU A 7 -18.94 20.51 1.58
N ALA A 8 -18.73 19.75 2.66
CA ALA A 8 -17.46 19.04 2.90
C ALA A 8 -17.15 17.98 1.83
N VAL A 9 -18.15 17.25 1.34
CA VAL A 9 -17.98 16.26 0.27
C VAL A 9 -17.65 16.93 -1.06
N ASN A 10 -18.25 18.09 -1.36
CA ASN A 10 -17.94 18.84 -2.58
C ASN A 10 -16.55 19.50 -2.53
N ASP A 11 -16.13 20.01 -1.37
CA ASP A 11 -14.78 20.55 -1.16
C ASP A 11 -13.71 19.45 -1.31
N ALA A 12 -13.94 18.27 -0.75
CA ALA A 12 -13.05 17.12 -0.91
C ALA A 12 -12.94 16.65 -2.38
N LYS A 13 -14.06 16.61 -3.12
CA LYS A 13 -14.07 16.28 -4.55
C LYS A 13 -13.34 17.34 -5.38
N SER A 14 -13.51 18.63 -5.04
CA SER A 14 -12.81 19.73 -5.69
C SER A 14 -11.28 19.62 -5.50
N LYS A 15 -10.83 19.34 -4.27
CA LYS A 15 -9.42 19.15 -3.92
C LYS A 15 -8.78 17.93 -4.59
N LEU A 16 -9.55 16.85 -4.81
CA LEU A 16 -9.08 15.66 -5.53
C LEU A 16 -8.94 15.90 -7.05
N VAL A 17 -9.86 16.66 -7.64
CA VAL A 17 -9.76 17.07 -9.05
C VAL A 17 -8.58 18.02 -9.25
N ASP A 18 -8.34 18.94 -8.31
CA ASP A 18 -7.17 19.82 -8.30
C ASP A 18 -5.85 19.03 -8.10
N TYR A 19 -5.85 18.02 -7.24
CA TYR A 19 -4.71 17.11 -7.05
C TYR A 19 -4.38 16.32 -8.33
N GLY A 20 -5.39 15.80 -9.02
CA GLY A 20 -5.22 15.09 -10.30
C GLY A 20 -4.81 16.01 -11.47
N LYS A 21 -5.17 17.30 -11.42
CA LYS A 21 -4.70 18.30 -12.41
C LYS A 21 -3.28 18.81 -12.11
N ARG A 22 -2.85 18.81 -10.84
CA ARG A 22 -1.47 19.09 -10.42
C ARG A 22 -0.52 17.92 -10.64
N HIS A 23 -1.05 16.70 -10.78
CA HIS A 23 -0.30 15.51 -11.15
C HIS A 23 -0.79 14.97 -12.49
N VAL A 24 -0.68 15.82 -13.51
CA VAL A 24 -0.19 15.33 -14.80
C VAL A 24 1.12 14.63 -14.49
N THR A 25 1.21 13.33 -14.75
CA THR A 25 2.48 12.60 -14.76
C THR A 25 3.29 13.10 -15.94
N ASP A 26 3.85 14.28 -15.76
CA ASP A 26 4.95 14.81 -16.53
C ASP A 26 6.20 14.04 -16.08
N GLU A 27 6.97 13.57 -17.03
CA GLU A 27 8.26 12.88 -16.84
C GLU A 27 9.23 13.69 -15.96
N ASN A 28 9.02 15.00 -15.84
CA ASN A 28 9.75 15.91 -14.98
C ASN A 28 9.47 15.78 -13.46
N ASN A 29 8.36 15.17 -13.03
CA ASN A 29 7.97 15.10 -11.61
C ASN A 29 8.58 13.89 -10.87
N ILE A 30 8.96 12.85 -11.60
CA ILE A 30 9.61 11.66 -11.02
C ILE A 30 11.01 12.01 -10.52
N ASP A 31 11.76 12.81 -11.31
CA ASP A 31 13.08 13.30 -10.94
C ASP A 31 13.05 14.20 -9.68
N GLU A 32 11.97 14.96 -9.46
CA GLU A 32 11.80 15.78 -8.24
C GLU A 32 11.62 14.92 -6.99
N TRP A 33 10.83 13.84 -7.06
CA TRP A 33 10.67 12.91 -5.93
C TRP A 33 11.95 12.13 -5.65
N ASP A 34 12.62 11.61 -6.68
CA ASP A 34 13.88 10.89 -6.53
C ASP A 34 14.98 11.77 -5.90
N ALA A 35 15.04 13.03 -6.29
CA ALA A 35 15.97 14.00 -5.73
C ALA A 35 15.67 14.34 -4.27
N LEU A 36 14.39 14.50 -3.92
CA LEU A 36 13.97 14.74 -2.55
C LEU A 36 14.18 13.50 -1.67
N GLU A 37 13.88 12.32 -2.18
CA GLU A 37 14.03 11.07 -1.45
C GLU A 37 15.50 10.83 -1.07
N LYS A 38 16.42 10.95 -2.03
CA LYS A 38 17.87 10.86 -1.78
C LYS A 38 18.42 11.94 -0.85
N LYS A 39 17.72 13.07 -0.71
CA LYS A 39 18.10 14.17 0.18
C LYS A 39 17.67 13.91 1.63
N TYR A 40 16.54 13.25 1.85
CA TYR A 40 15.95 13.08 3.19
C TYR A 40 16.11 11.67 3.77
N PHE A 41 16.40 10.67 2.95
CA PHE A 41 16.51 9.28 3.36
C PHE A 41 17.86 8.68 2.97
N THR A 42 18.33 7.75 3.80
CA THR A 42 19.50 6.91 3.50
C THR A 42 19.17 5.88 2.43
N SER A 43 20.19 5.37 1.73
CA SER A 43 19.99 4.30 0.75
C SER A 43 19.38 3.04 1.38
N GLU A 44 19.70 2.75 2.64
CA GLU A 44 19.10 1.67 3.42
C GLU A 44 17.61 1.90 3.68
N GLU A 45 17.20 3.11 4.07
CA GLU A 45 15.79 3.46 4.31
C GLU A 45 14.96 3.39 3.02
N ILE A 46 15.51 3.87 1.91
CA ILE A 46 14.88 3.79 0.58
C ILE A 46 14.69 2.32 0.19
N SER A 47 15.75 1.52 0.29
CA SER A 47 15.69 0.08 -0.03
C SER A 47 14.68 -0.67 0.86
N GLU A 48 14.60 -0.36 2.16
CA GLU A 48 13.60 -0.93 3.05
C GLU A 48 12.17 -0.51 2.64
N SER A 49 11.99 0.74 2.24
CA SER A 49 10.71 1.27 1.75
C SER A 49 10.28 0.54 0.47
N ASP A 50 11.17 0.39 -0.50
CA ASP A 50 10.92 -0.32 -1.76
C ASP A 50 10.52 -1.77 -1.53
N LEU A 51 11.26 -2.49 -0.67
CA LEU A 51 10.93 -3.87 -0.31
C LEU A 51 9.55 -3.97 0.37
N ARG A 52 9.18 -2.98 1.19
CA ARG A 52 7.86 -2.93 1.82
C ARG A 52 6.75 -2.70 0.78
N VAL A 53 6.96 -1.79 -0.17
CA VAL A 53 6.02 -1.52 -1.27
C VAL A 53 5.85 -2.75 -2.15
N ALA A 54 6.95 -3.43 -2.49
CA ALA A 54 6.93 -4.66 -3.29
C ALA A 54 6.13 -5.77 -2.61
N LEU A 55 6.38 -6.01 -1.31
CA LEU A 55 5.65 -7.02 -0.53
C LEU A 55 4.15 -6.72 -0.45
N ILE A 56 3.78 -5.48 -0.17
CA ILE A 56 2.37 -5.07 -0.05
C ILE A 56 1.67 -5.16 -1.41
N SER A 57 2.32 -4.73 -2.47
CA SER A 57 1.80 -4.79 -3.84
C SER A 57 1.53 -6.22 -4.26
N GLU A 58 2.46 -7.15 -4.00
CA GLU A 58 2.30 -8.56 -4.29
C GLU A 58 1.15 -9.19 -3.50
N LEU A 59 0.98 -8.81 -2.23
CA LEU A 59 -0.13 -9.28 -1.39
C LEU A 59 -1.48 -8.82 -1.94
N ILE A 60 -1.59 -7.54 -2.31
CA ILE A 60 -2.82 -6.97 -2.91
C ILE A 60 -3.12 -7.64 -4.25
N ALA A 61 -2.09 -7.81 -5.10
CA ALA A 61 -2.21 -8.47 -6.39
C ALA A 61 -2.72 -9.91 -6.22
N ALA A 62 -2.07 -10.71 -5.37
CA ALA A 62 -2.47 -12.10 -5.11
C ALA A 62 -3.90 -12.20 -4.55
N ARG A 63 -4.32 -11.25 -3.70
CA ARG A 63 -5.70 -11.18 -3.20
C ARG A 63 -6.69 -10.87 -4.33
N ASN A 64 -6.36 -9.92 -5.20
CA ASN A 64 -7.20 -9.50 -6.32
C ASN A 64 -7.28 -10.58 -7.41
N GLU A 65 -6.19 -11.28 -7.71
CA GLU A 65 -6.14 -12.43 -8.63
C GLU A 65 -7.08 -13.56 -8.20
N LYS A 66 -7.19 -13.78 -6.89
CA LYS A 66 -8.16 -14.73 -6.32
C LYS A 66 -9.59 -14.20 -6.25
N GLY A 67 -9.81 -12.91 -6.53
CA GLY A 67 -11.13 -12.29 -6.49
C GLY A 67 -11.75 -12.24 -5.08
N ILE A 68 -10.95 -12.27 -4.02
CA ILE A 68 -11.45 -12.28 -2.63
C ILE A 68 -11.35 -10.91 -1.96
N THR A 69 -12.33 -10.62 -1.11
CA THR A 69 -12.34 -9.44 -0.25
C THR A 69 -11.40 -9.62 0.94
N GLN A 70 -11.03 -8.53 1.60
CA GLN A 70 -10.26 -8.58 2.85
C GLN A 70 -11.00 -9.34 3.96
N LYS A 71 -12.33 -9.34 3.95
CA LYS A 71 -13.15 -10.10 4.93
C LYS A 71 -13.14 -11.60 4.65
N GLN A 72 -13.20 -12.00 3.40
CA GLN A 72 -13.00 -13.41 3.02
C GLN A 72 -11.57 -13.86 3.34
N LEU A 73 -10.57 -12.98 3.16
CA LEU A 73 -9.20 -13.28 3.56
C LEU A 73 -9.05 -13.42 5.09
N GLU A 74 -9.85 -12.70 5.90
CA GLU A 74 -9.91 -12.92 7.35
C GLU A 74 -10.38 -14.35 7.67
N GLU A 75 -11.43 -14.82 7.03
CA GLU A 75 -11.97 -16.16 7.24
C GLU A 75 -10.95 -17.25 6.87
N LEU A 76 -10.18 -17.03 5.80
CA LEU A 76 -9.18 -17.99 5.32
C LEU A 76 -7.87 -17.98 6.11
N SER A 77 -7.42 -16.80 6.57
CA SER A 77 -6.12 -16.63 7.26
C SER A 77 -6.22 -16.66 8.78
N GLY A 78 -7.42 -16.45 9.33
CA GLY A 78 -7.64 -16.18 10.75
C GLY A 78 -7.12 -14.81 11.21
N VAL A 79 -6.69 -13.93 10.29
CA VAL A 79 -6.19 -12.58 10.59
C VAL A 79 -7.33 -11.58 10.40
N LYS A 80 -7.60 -10.77 11.42
CA LYS A 80 -8.71 -9.81 11.40
C LYS A 80 -8.64 -8.83 10.22
N GLN A 81 -9.76 -8.56 9.57
CA GLN A 81 -9.87 -7.66 8.42
C GLN A 81 -9.27 -6.27 8.67
N PRO A 82 -9.42 -5.63 9.85
CA PRO A 82 -8.74 -4.37 10.12
C PRO A 82 -7.21 -4.47 10.14
N VAL A 83 -6.65 -5.64 10.47
CA VAL A 83 -5.20 -5.91 10.40
C VAL A 83 -4.78 -6.05 8.94
N ILE A 84 -5.52 -6.84 8.15
CA ILE A 84 -5.29 -6.99 6.70
C ILE A 84 -5.35 -5.61 6.01
N ALA A 85 -6.38 -4.81 6.31
CA ALA A 85 -6.56 -3.49 5.73
C ALA A 85 -5.46 -2.48 6.12
N ARG A 86 -4.86 -2.60 7.32
CA ARG A 86 -3.69 -1.78 7.68
C ARG A 86 -2.42 -2.28 7.00
N MET A 87 -2.27 -3.60 6.85
CA MET A 87 -1.16 -4.24 6.14
C MET A 87 -1.13 -3.81 4.68
N GLU A 88 -2.27 -3.87 3.98
CA GLU A 88 -2.41 -3.42 2.59
C GLU A 88 -2.19 -1.91 2.41
N ARG A 89 -2.37 -1.12 3.46
CA ARG A 89 -2.08 0.33 3.45
C ARG A 89 -0.65 0.67 3.90
N GLY A 90 0.17 -0.32 4.24
CA GLY A 90 1.54 -0.10 4.75
C GLY A 90 1.63 0.55 6.14
N SER A 91 0.52 0.68 6.86
CA SER A 91 0.46 1.31 8.19
C SER A 91 0.48 0.30 9.34
N ALA A 92 0.58 -1.00 9.05
CA ALA A 92 0.67 -2.03 10.07
C ALA A 92 2.12 -2.45 10.34
N ASN A 93 2.50 -2.43 11.62
CA ASN A 93 3.67 -3.17 12.11
C ASN A 93 3.28 -4.64 12.34
N SER A 94 3.18 -5.40 11.25
CA SER A 94 2.77 -6.81 11.28
C SER A 94 3.96 -7.72 11.58
N THR A 95 3.76 -8.72 12.44
CA THR A 95 4.80 -9.74 12.66
C THR A 95 4.94 -10.64 11.43
N LEU A 96 6.11 -11.25 11.25
CA LEU A 96 6.36 -12.24 10.20
C LEU A 96 5.31 -13.37 10.21
N ALA A 97 4.95 -13.86 11.40
CA ALA A 97 3.91 -14.88 11.57
C ALA A 97 2.55 -14.43 11.01
N THR A 98 2.20 -13.15 11.15
CA THR A 98 0.94 -12.59 10.62
C THR A 98 0.99 -12.49 9.10
N VAL A 99 2.11 -12.04 8.54
CA VAL A 99 2.32 -11.98 7.08
C VAL A 99 2.20 -13.38 6.47
N LEU A 100 2.86 -14.38 7.05
CA LEU A 100 2.79 -15.77 6.57
C LEU A 100 1.36 -16.34 6.61
N LYS A 101 0.58 -16.04 7.65
CA LYS A 101 -0.84 -16.45 7.74
C LYS A 101 -1.69 -15.83 6.63
N VAL A 102 -1.40 -14.59 6.23
CA VAL A 102 -2.12 -13.92 5.14
C VAL A 102 -1.69 -14.46 3.78
N LEU A 103 -0.40 -14.75 3.57
CA LEU A 103 0.13 -15.28 2.31
C LEU A 103 -0.30 -16.72 2.02
N ALA A 104 -0.40 -17.57 3.05
CA ALA A 104 -0.74 -18.99 2.89
C ALA A 104 -2.05 -19.25 2.11
N PRO A 105 -3.21 -18.66 2.46
CA PRO A 105 -4.44 -18.83 1.68
C PRO A 105 -4.39 -18.15 0.30
N LEU A 106 -3.44 -17.25 0.06
CA LEU A 106 -3.18 -16.65 -1.26
C LEU A 106 -2.29 -17.55 -2.13
N GLY A 107 -1.77 -18.66 -1.62
CA GLY A 107 -0.84 -19.54 -2.36
C GLY A 107 0.55 -18.93 -2.52
N LYS A 108 0.93 -18.00 -1.63
CA LYS A 108 2.21 -17.29 -1.64
C LYS A 108 3.00 -17.59 -0.36
N THR A 109 4.29 -17.31 -0.37
CA THR A 109 5.17 -17.41 0.81
C THR A 109 6.34 -16.42 0.66
N LEU A 110 7.17 -16.31 1.70
CA LEU A 110 8.41 -15.52 1.67
C LEU A 110 9.62 -16.41 1.41
N ARG A 111 10.61 -15.84 0.73
CA ARG A 111 11.91 -16.48 0.47
C ARG A 111 13.02 -15.46 0.68
N VAL A 112 14.12 -15.92 1.27
CA VAL A 112 15.35 -15.13 1.38
C VAL A 112 16.08 -15.18 0.04
N VAL A 113 16.37 -14.01 -0.52
CA VAL A 113 17.06 -13.84 -1.81
C VAL A 113 18.19 -12.81 -1.64
N PRO A 114 19.19 -12.78 -2.53
CA PRO A 114 20.17 -11.69 -2.55
C PRO A 114 19.49 -10.33 -2.71
N ILE A 115 20.05 -9.30 -2.07
CA ILE A 115 19.59 -7.92 -2.24
C ILE A 115 20.17 -7.40 -3.56
N GLU A 116 19.32 -6.97 -4.48
CA GLU A 116 19.73 -6.22 -5.67
C GLU A 116 20.07 -4.79 -5.23
N ARG A 117 21.30 -4.35 -5.50
CA ARG A 117 21.82 -3.01 -5.20
C ARG A 117 22.20 -2.30 -6.48
#